data_AF-A0A495JA73-F1
#
_entry.id   AF-A0A495JA73-F1
#
_cell.length_a   1.000
_cell.length_b   1.000
_cell.length_c   1.000
_cell.angle_alpha   90.00
_cell.angle_beta   90.00
_cell.angle_gamma   90.00
#
_symmetry.space_group_name_H-M   'P 1'
#
loop_
_entity.id
_entity.type
_entity.pdbx_description
1 polymer ?
#
loop_
_entity_poly.entity_id
_entity_poly.type
_entity_poly.pdbx_seq_one_letter_code
_entity_poly.pdbx_strand_id
1 'polypeptide(L)'
;MKIFLFLLVLKTSILFNPFDYKYEENKFNKTLVLNGLKGKLIKKKINDSERFQGRYLGRMKTKSGQEYDVISFSYLFNLKNSPTAESHIFFYDKQHLYVGSYHLNSTDELPQRIIQNKLYFEIPGCKNKIIIDFSKGINPAINLGCGNENNYYEFQK
;
A
#
# COMPACT_ATOMS: atom_id res chain seq x y z
N MET A 1 8.52 67.42 0.45
CA MET A 1 7.86 66.23 -0.10
C MET A 1 8.87 65.09 -0.13
N LYS A 2 8.82 64.15 0.84
CA LYS A 2 9.73 63.00 0.92
C LYS A 2 8.99 61.76 0.45
N ILE A 3 9.42 61.19 -0.67
CA ILE A 3 8.89 59.94 -1.21
C ILE A 3 9.55 58.80 -0.43
N PHE A 4 8.77 58.08 0.38
CA PHE A 4 9.18 56.84 1.01
C PHE A 4 9.06 55.71 -0.02
N LEU A 5 10.20 55.24 -0.54
CA LEU A 5 10.25 54.06 -1.41
C LEU A 5 10.21 52.82 -0.50
N PHE A 6 9.03 52.23 -0.35
CA PHE A 6 8.84 50.99 0.39
C PHE A 6 9.25 49.81 -0.50
N LEU A 7 10.49 49.34 -0.35
CA LEU A 7 10.95 48.10 -0.98
C LEU A 7 10.28 46.92 -0.27
N LEU A 8 9.14 46.48 -0.82
CA LEU A 8 8.46 45.26 -0.38
C LEU A 8 9.27 44.05 -0.84
N VAL A 9 10.20 43.58 0.00
CA VAL A 9 10.89 42.31 -0.22
C VAL A 9 9.90 41.18 0.06
N LEU A 10 9.18 40.75 -0.99
CA LEU A 10 8.41 39.51 -0.98
C LEU A 10 9.39 38.34 -0.76
N LYS A 11 9.56 37.92 0.49
CA LYS A 11 10.14 36.62 0.82
C LYS A 11 9.18 35.56 0.29
N THR A 12 9.39 35.12 -0.94
CA THR A 12 8.81 33.86 -1.42
C THR A 12 9.49 32.75 -0.64
N SER A 13 8.92 32.35 0.48
CA SER A 13 9.25 31.09 1.13
C SER A 13 8.89 30.00 0.14
N ILE A 14 9.90 29.49 -0.57
CA ILE A 14 9.82 28.22 -1.27
C ILE A 14 9.49 27.20 -0.18
N LEU A 15 8.22 26.81 -0.07
CA LEU A 15 7.77 25.73 0.78
C LEU A 15 8.38 24.44 0.23
N PHE A 16 9.59 24.12 0.68
CA PHE A 16 10.09 22.76 0.63
C PHE A 16 9.19 21.93 1.54
N ASN A 17 8.19 21.29 0.96
CA ASN A 17 7.46 20.26 1.67
C ASN A 17 8.34 19.00 1.61
N PRO A 18 8.96 18.58 2.73
CA PRO A 18 9.76 17.37 2.72
C PRO A 18 8.87 16.20 2.27
N PHE A 19 9.45 15.26 1.51
CA PHE A 19 8.74 14.06 1.12
C PHE A 19 8.40 13.24 2.37
N ASP A 20 7.15 13.37 2.83
CA ASP A 20 6.60 12.52 3.87
C ASP A 20 6.11 11.23 3.22
N TYR A 21 6.94 10.20 3.35
CA TYR A 21 6.69 8.86 2.81
C TYR A 21 5.30 8.32 3.19
N LYS A 22 4.92 8.40 4.47
CA LYS A 22 3.65 7.84 4.96
C LYS A 22 2.46 8.62 4.40
N TYR A 23 2.58 9.95 4.33
CA TYR A 23 1.55 10.78 3.71
C TYR A 23 1.39 10.45 2.22
N GLU A 24 2.48 10.36 1.47
CA GLU A 24 2.46 10.11 0.03
C GLU A 24 2.02 8.67 -0.31
N GLU A 25 2.39 7.68 0.51
CA GLU A 25 1.92 6.30 0.42
C GLU A 25 0.40 6.25 0.61
N ASN A 26 -0.10 6.84 1.69
CA ASN A 26 -1.54 6.87 1.98
C ASN A 26 -2.33 7.57 0.86
N LYS A 27 -1.80 8.68 0.35
CA LYS A 27 -2.37 9.41 -0.79
C LYS A 27 -2.39 8.58 -2.06
N PHE A 28 -1.30 7.86 -2.35
CA PHE A 28 -1.22 6.94 -3.48
C PHE A 28 -2.26 5.82 -3.37
N ASN A 29 -2.34 5.15 -2.23
CA ASN A 29 -3.28 4.08 -1.97
C ASN A 29 -4.74 4.55 -2.11
N LYS A 30 -5.11 5.69 -1.51
CA LYS A 30 -6.44 6.29 -1.69
C LYS A 30 -6.77 6.57 -3.15
N THR A 31 -5.79 7.05 -3.92
CA THR A 31 -5.97 7.31 -5.36
C THR A 31 -6.28 6.03 -6.12
N LEU A 32 -5.66 4.89 -5.77
CA LEU A 32 -5.97 3.59 -6.40
C LEU A 32 -7.42 3.17 -6.18
N VAL A 33 -7.94 3.39 -4.96
CA VAL A 33 -9.31 3.06 -4.58
C VAL A 33 -10.30 3.99 -5.29
N LEU A 34 -10.10 5.31 -5.18
CA LEU A 34 -11.02 6.32 -5.72
C LEU A 34 -11.13 6.27 -7.25
N ASN A 35 -10.05 5.92 -7.94
CA ASN A 35 -10.06 5.77 -9.40
C ASN A 35 -10.63 4.43 -9.87
N GLY A 36 -11.03 3.54 -8.95
CA GLY A 36 -11.65 2.25 -9.29
C GLY A 36 -10.75 1.32 -10.12
N LEU A 37 -9.42 1.47 -10.03
CA LEU A 37 -8.43 0.75 -10.86
C LEU A 37 -8.22 -0.70 -10.38
N LYS A 38 -9.32 -1.44 -10.19
CA LYS A 38 -9.32 -2.77 -9.62
C LYS A 38 -8.48 -3.72 -10.47
N GLY A 39 -7.57 -4.44 -9.82
CA GLY A 39 -6.72 -5.44 -10.43
C GLY A 39 -5.59 -4.89 -11.31
N LYS A 40 -5.47 -3.57 -11.51
CA LYS A 40 -4.39 -2.97 -12.32
C LYS A 40 -3.21 -2.60 -11.44
N LEU A 41 -2.00 -3.04 -11.81
CA LEU A 41 -0.76 -2.59 -11.18
C LEU A 41 -0.44 -1.17 -11.66
N ILE A 42 -0.34 -0.23 -10.72
CA ILE A 42 0.01 1.16 -10.96
C ILE A 42 1.38 1.43 -10.35
N LYS A 43 2.22 2.19 -11.06
CA LYS A 43 3.56 2.59 -10.60
C LYS A 43 3.64 4.11 -10.58
N LYS A 44 4.18 4.67 -9.50
CA LYS A 44 4.45 6.11 -9.35
C LYS A 44 5.94 6.30 -9.07
N LYS A 45 6.65 6.92 -10.02
CA LYS A 45 8.04 7.33 -9.81
C LYS A 45 8.08 8.41 -8.73
N ILE A 46 8.92 8.22 -7.70
CA ILE A 46 9.20 9.25 -6.70
C ILE A 46 10.42 10.03 -7.15
N ASN A 47 11.52 9.33 -7.44
CA ASN A 47 12.71 9.86 -8.08
C ASN A 47 13.38 8.75 -8.91
N ASP A 48 14.63 8.94 -9.32
CA ASP A 48 15.34 7.96 -10.14
C ASP A 48 15.73 6.66 -9.41
N SER A 49 15.72 6.67 -8.08
CA SER A 49 16.10 5.53 -7.23
C SER A 49 14.90 4.93 -6.48
N GLU A 50 13.73 5.56 -6.56
CA GLU A 50 12.57 5.26 -5.72
C GLU A 50 11.26 5.27 -6.51
N ARG A 51 10.39 4.30 -6.24
CA ARG A 51 9.03 4.25 -6.80
C ARG A 51 8.05 3.57 -5.85
N PHE A 52 6.80 4.00 -5.92
CA PHE A 52 5.68 3.21 -5.43
C PHE A 52 5.16 2.29 -6.52
N GLN A 53 4.70 1.13 -6.12
CA GLN A 53 3.86 0.27 -6.93
C GLN A 53 2.69 -0.24 -6.09
N GLY A 54 1.50 -0.29 -6.66
CA GLY A 54 0.35 -0.80 -5.95
C GLY A 54 -0.78 -1.21 -6.85
N ARG A 55 -1.68 -2.03 -6.29
CA ARG A 55 -2.85 -2.56 -6.98
C ARG A 55 -4.01 -2.57 -5.99
N TYR A 56 -5.09 -1.89 -6.36
CA TYR A 56 -6.35 -2.04 -5.65
C TYR A 56 -6.95 -3.41 -5.99
N LEU A 57 -7.05 -4.29 -5.01
CA LEU A 57 -7.51 -5.67 -5.22
C LEU A 57 -9.04 -5.77 -5.23
N GLY A 58 -9.70 -4.78 -4.63
CA GLY A 58 -11.14 -4.67 -4.51
C GLY A 58 -11.57 -4.51 -3.06
N ARG A 59 -12.89 -4.54 -2.88
CA ARG A 59 -13.55 -4.46 -1.58
C ARG A 59 -13.92 -5.84 -1.07
N MET A 60 -13.68 -6.07 0.22
CA MET A 60 -14.20 -7.21 0.98
C MET A 60 -15.36 -6.76 1.86
N LYS A 61 -16.28 -7.68 2.15
CA LYS A 61 -17.40 -7.48 3.07
C LYS A 61 -17.51 -8.67 4.02
N THR A 62 -17.27 -8.44 5.30
CA THR A 62 -17.35 -9.48 6.34
C THR A 62 -18.80 -9.92 6.54
N LYS A 63 -19.00 -11.06 7.20
CA LYS A 63 -20.33 -11.54 7.63
C LYS A 63 -21.01 -10.58 8.62
N SER A 64 -20.23 -9.80 9.37
CA SER A 64 -20.73 -8.74 10.25
C SER A 64 -21.08 -7.44 9.50
N GLY A 65 -20.88 -7.39 8.18
CA GLY A 65 -21.19 -6.24 7.34
C GLY A 65 -20.10 -5.16 7.30
N GLN A 66 -18.94 -5.39 7.92
CA GLN A 66 -17.79 -4.48 7.81
C GLN A 66 -17.19 -4.59 6.41
N GLU A 67 -16.84 -3.45 5.83
CA GLU A 67 -16.31 -3.38 4.46
C GLU A 67 -14.91 -2.81 4.47
N TYR A 68 -14.02 -3.43 3.68
CA TYR A 68 -12.62 -3.04 3.58
C TYR A 68 -12.17 -2.95 2.13
N ASP A 69 -11.59 -1.82 1.75
CA ASP A 69 -10.80 -1.70 0.52
C ASP A 69 -9.40 -2.26 0.78
N VAL A 70 -8.96 -3.18 -0.10
CA VAL A 70 -7.70 -3.90 0.08
C VAL A 70 -6.74 -3.56 -1.04
N ILE A 71 -5.50 -3.24 -0.68
CA ILE A 71 -4.47 -2.79 -1.61
C ILE A 71 -3.20 -3.58 -1.35
N SER A 72 -2.65 -4.20 -2.39
CA SER A 72 -1.25 -4.66 -2.36
C SER A 72 -0.35 -3.50 -2.75
N PHE A 73 0.68 -3.23 -1.97
CA PHE A 73 1.59 -2.11 -2.17
C PHE A 73 3.04 -2.55 -1.99
N SER A 74 3.95 -1.95 -2.75
CA SER A 74 5.36 -1.92 -2.39
C SER A 74 5.96 -0.54 -2.61
N TYR A 75 6.82 -0.15 -1.68
CA TYR A 75 7.79 0.90 -1.90
C TYR A 75 9.11 0.27 -2.31
N LEU A 76 9.61 0.64 -3.48
CA LEU A 76 10.88 0.17 -4.01
C LEU A 76 11.88 1.31 -3.95
N PHE A 77 13.04 1.07 -3.36
CA PHE A 77 14.10 2.06 -3.15
C PHE A 77 15.47 1.47 -3.47
N ASN A 78 16.49 2.34 -3.56
CA ASN A 78 17.85 1.97 -3.96
C ASN A 78 17.94 1.26 -5.32
N LEU A 79 17.03 1.60 -6.26
CA LEU A 79 16.85 0.89 -7.54
C LEU A 79 18.10 0.83 -8.44
N LYS A 80 19.05 1.76 -8.28
CA LYS A 80 20.28 1.80 -9.10
C LYS A 80 21.41 0.91 -8.58
N ASN A 81 21.42 0.60 -7.29
CA ASN A 81 22.57 -0.03 -6.62
C ASN A 81 22.22 -1.39 -6.03
N SER A 82 21.20 -1.42 -5.16
CA SER A 82 20.75 -2.61 -4.45
C SER A 82 19.24 -2.46 -4.25
N PRO A 83 18.43 -2.85 -5.24
CA PRO A 83 16.98 -2.70 -5.16
C PRO A 83 16.42 -3.41 -3.93
N THR A 84 15.70 -2.67 -3.10
CA THR A 84 15.03 -3.17 -1.90
C THR A 84 13.56 -2.80 -1.96
N ALA A 85 12.72 -3.58 -1.28
CA ALA A 85 11.28 -3.35 -1.20
C ALA A 85 10.80 -3.36 0.25
N GLU A 86 9.89 -2.46 0.57
CA GLU A 86 8.95 -2.60 1.69
C GLU A 86 7.59 -2.96 1.09
N SER A 87 6.97 -4.07 1.52
CA SER A 87 5.74 -4.58 0.91
C SER A 87 4.63 -4.70 1.93
N HIS A 88 3.43 -4.23 1.57
CA HIS A 88 2.30 -4.17 2.48
C HIS A 88 1.01 -4.63 1.82
N ILE A 89 0.15 -5.27 2.62
CA ILE A 89 -1.27 -5.44 2.29
C ILE A 89 -2.03 -4.45 3.16
N PHE A 90 -2.47 -3.34 2.58
CA PHE A 90 -3.21 -2.30 3.28
C PHE A 90 -4.71 -2.57 3.30
N PHE A 91 -5.34 -2.26 4.44
CA PHE A 91 -6.78 -2.28 4.63
C PHE A 91 -7.27 -0.87 4.95
N TYR A 92 -8.28 -0.46 4.21
CA TYR A 92 -8.98 0.81 4.39
C TYR A 92 -10.46 0.54 4.65
N ASP A 93 -11.12 1.32 5.52
CA ASP A 93 -12.55 1.17 5.75
C ASP A 93 -13.39 1.71 4.59
N LYS A 94 -14.73 1.64 4.72
CA LYS A 94 -15.66 2.15 3.71
C LYS A 94 -15.58 3.66 3.49
N GLN A 95 -14.99 4.41 4.41
CA GLN A 95 -14.69 5.84 4.30
C GLN A 95 -13.28 6.10 3.76
N HIS A 96 -12.58 5.04 3.32
CA HIS A 96 -11.19 5.08 2.85
C HIS A 96 -10.21 5.60 3.92
N LEU A 97 -10.49 5.35 5.20
CA LEU A 97 -9.56 5.60 6.29
C LEU A 97 -8.70 4.36 6.52
N TYR A 98 -7.41 4.56 6.77
CA TYR A 98 -6.47 3.47 7.03
C TYR A 98 -6.85 2.73 8.31
N VAL A 99 -6.95 1.40 8.22
CA VAL A 99 -7.30 0.51 9.34
C VAL A 99 -6.08 -0.23 9.88
N GLY A 100 -5.15 -0.59 8.99
CA GLY A 100 -3.97 -1.36 9.32
C GLY A 100 -3.40 -2.08 8.10
N SER A 101 -2.29 -2.81 8.29
CA SER A 101 -1.64 -3.58 7.23
C SER A 101 -0.93 -4.83 7.72
N TYR A 102 -0.64 -5.74 6.79
CA TYR A 102 0.42 -6.75 6.97
C TYR A 102 1.68 -6.27 6.26
N HIS A 103 2.82 -6.27 6.94
CA HIS A 103 4.14 -6.00 6.35
C HIS A 103 4.77 -7.32 5.90
N LEU A 104 4.94 -7.51 4.60
CA LEU A 104 5.52 -8.71 3.99
C LEU A 104 7.00 -8.54 3.69
N ASN A 105 7.73 -9.66 3.60
CA ASN A 105 9.18 -9.64 3.39
C ASN A 105 9.56 -9.40 1.93
N SER A 106 8.66 -9.75 0.99
CA SER A 106 8.93 -9.66 -0.44
C SER A 106 7.72 -9.14 -1.23
N THR A 107 8.01 -8.52 -2.38
CA THR A 107 6.98 -8.14 -3.35
C THR A 107 6.25 -9.34 -3.94
N ASP A 108 6.91 -10.50 -3.97
CA ASP A 108 6.40 -11.74 -4.55
C ASP A 108 5.35 -12.42 -3.64
N GLU A 109 5.32 -12.01 -2.36
CA GLU A 109 4.34 -12.47 -1.39
C GLU A 109 3.05 -11.62 -1.43
N LEU A 110 2.99 -10.60 -2.29
CA LEU A 110 1.80 -9.78 -2.41
C LEU A 110 0.66 -10.55 -3.10
N PRO A 111 -0.58 -10.45 -2.58
CA PRO A 111 -1.73 -11.10 -3.18
C PRO A 111 -2.06 -10.45 -4.53
N GLN A 112 -2.47 -11.25 -5.50
CA GLN A 112 -2.77 -10.77 -6.85
C GLN A 112 -4.24 -10.36 -7.02
N ARG A 113 -5.14 -10.94 -6.23
CA ARG A 113 -6.59 -10.74 -6.38
C ARG A 113 -7.40 -11.13 -5.15
N ILE A 114 -8.66 -10.69 -5.16
CA ILE A 114 -9.71 -11.06 -4.21
C ILE A 114 -10.83 -11.82 -4.93
N ILE A 115 -11.27 -12.93 -4.36
CA ILE A 115 -12.50 -13.64 -4.75
C ILE A 115 -13.25 -14.01 -3.48
N GLN A 116 -14.52 -13.59 -3.35
CA GLN A 116 -15.39 -13.95 -2.21
C GLN A 116 -14.73 -13.75 -0.82
N ASN A 117 -14.16 -12.56 -0.57
CA ASN A 117 -13.43 -12.23 0.67
C ASN A 117 -12.17 -13.07 0.94
N LYS A 118 -11.63 -13.74 -0.07
CA LYS A 118 -10.37 -14.47 0.04
C LYS A 118 -9.28 -13.79 -0.75
N LEU A 119 -8.12 -13.60 -0.12
CA LEU A 119 -6.90 -13.20 -0.81
C LEU A 119 -6.23 -14.41 -1.43
N TYR A 120 -5.85 -14.27 -2.69
CA TYR A 120 -5.13 -15.30 -3.44
C TYR A 120 -3.69 -14.87 -3.65
N PHE A 121 -2.79 -15.70 -3.17
CA PHE A 121 -1.35 -15.51 -3.25
C PHE A 121 -0.75 -16.47 -4.28
N GLU A 122 0.21 -15.98 -5.05
CA GLU A 122 0.92 -16.73 -6.08
C GLU A 122 2.42 -16.54 -5.84
N ILE A 123 2.95 -17.26 -4.85
CA ILE A 123 4.36 -17.16 -4.44
C ILE A 123 5.23 -17.98 -5.41
N PRO A 124 6.23 -17.39 -6.07
CA PRO A 124 7.14 -18.10 -6.96
C PRO A 124 7.81 -19.29 -6.27
N GLY A 125 7.87 -20.43 -6.96
CA GLY A 125 8.41 -21.67 -6.41
C GLY A 125 7.46 -22.43 -5.48
N CYS A 126 6.35 -21.81 -5.03
CA CYS A 126 5.35 -22.50 -4.24
C CYS A 126 4.32 -23.22 -5.11
N LYS A 127 4.29 -24.56 -5.05
CA LYS A 127 3.32 -25.37 -5.81
C LYS A 127 1.89 -25.26 -5.28
N ASN A 128 1.75 -24.94 -3.99
CA ASN A 128 0.46 -24.86 -3.33
C ASN A 128 -0.10 -23.44 -3.44
N LYS A 129 -1.37 -23.32 -3.79
CA LYS A 129 -2.08 -22.03 -3.74
C LYS A 129 -2.33 -21.66 -2.30
N ILE A 130 -1.85 -20.48 -1.89
CA ILE A 130 -2.13 -19.95 -0.56
C ILE A 130 -3.35 -19.03 -0.68
N ILE A 131 -4.38 -19.35 0.10
CA ILE A 131 -5.68 -18.66 0.09
C ILE A 131 -6.06 -18.35 1.52
N ILE A 132 -6.23 -17.06 1.83
CA ILE A 132 -6.57 -16.61 3.19
C ILE A 132 -7.97 -15.99 3.18
N ASP A 133 -8.85 -16.48 4.07
CA ASP A 133 -10.23 -16.07 4.18
C ASP A 133 -10.40 -14.94 5.22
N PHE A 134 -11.05 -13.86 4.79
CA PHE A 134 -11.34 -12.65 5.59
C PHE A 134 -12.85 -12.46 5.83
N SER A 135 -13.68 -13.47 5.55
CA SER A 135 -15.14 -13.38 5.72
C SER A 135 -15.57 -13.12 7.17
N LYS A 136 -14.74 -13.49 8.16
CA LYS A 136 -15.01 -13.24 9.59
C LYS A 136 -14.38 -11.94 10.12
N GLY A 137 -13.62 -11.21 9.30
CA GLY A 137 -12.85 -10.03 9.72
C GLY A 137 -11.40 -10.11 9.28
N ILE A 138 -10.61 -9.10 9.68
CA ILE A 138 -9.17 -9.09 9.50
C ILE A 138 -8.53 -10.07 10.49
N ASN A 139 -7.76 -11.02 9.97
CA ASN A 139 -7.09 -12.02 10.79
C ASN A 139 -5.96 -11.35 11.60
N PRO A 140 -5.76 -11.65 12.89
CA PRO A 140 -4.65 -11.10 13.65
C PRO A 140 -3.27 -11.42 13.05
N ALA A 141 -3.17 -12.57 12.38
CA ALA A 141 -2.01 -12.96 11.59
C ALA A 141 -2.41 -13.79 10.36
N ILE A 142 -1.55 -13.83 9.36
CA ILE A 142 -1.67 -14.70 8.17
C ILE A 142 -0.41 -15.57 8.04
N ASN A 143 -0.56 -16.78 7.52
CA ASN A 143 0.57 -17.67 7.23
C ASN A 143 0.72 -17.82 5.71
N LEU A 144 1.87 -17.40 5.18
CA LEU A 144 2.23 -17.54 3.77
C LEU A 144 3.31 -18.62 3.56
N GLY A 145 3.50 -19.51 4.54
CA GLY A 145 4.42 -20.62 4.43
C GLY A 145 4.04 -21.57 3.29
N CYS A 146 5.04 -22.06 2.56
CA CYS A 146 4.81 -23.00 1.47
C CYS A 146 4.96 -24.45 1.95
N GLY A 147 3.96 -25.29 1.72
CA GLY A 147 4.00 -26.69 2.13
C GLY A 147 3.91 -26.83 3.66
N ASN A 148 4.97 -27.33 4.29
CA ASN A 148 5.05 -27.51 5.75
C ASN A 148 5.79 -26.37 6.46
N GLU A 149 6.20 -25.34 5.73
CA GLU A 149 6.88 -24.18 6.29
C GLU A 149 5.88 -23.22 6.94
N ASN A 150 6.38 -22.43 7.88
CA ASN A 150 5.62 -21.36 8.53
C ASN A 150 6.26 -20.02 8.18
N ASN A 151 5.43 -19.08 7.71
CA ASN A 151 5.85 -17.72 7.44
C ASN A 151 4.71 -16.78 7.86
N TYR A 152 4.73 -16.36 9.13
CA TYR A 152 3.63 -15.62 9.76
C TYR A 152 3.85 -14.11 9.65
N TYR A 153 2.76 -13.40 9.34
CA TYR A 153 2.70 -11.94 9.31
C TYR A 153 1.58 -11.44 10.19
N GLU A 154 1.91 -10.61 11.17
CA GLU A 154 0.95 -10.01 12.08
C GLU A 154 0.32 -8.76 11.48
N PHE A 155 -0.95 -8.53 11.83
CA PHE A 155 -1.67 -7.32 11.44
C PHE A 155 -1.29 -6.15 12.35
N GLN A 156 -0.85 -5.05 11.75
CA GLN A 156 -0.44 -3.83 12.44
C GLN A 156 -1.47 -2.72 12.20
N LYS A 157 -1.90 -2.04 13.27
CA LYS A 157 -2.84 -0.92 13.22
C LYS A 157 -2.11 0.42 13.17
#